data_AF-A0A9P0E3X4-F1
#
_entry.id   AF-A0A9P0E3X4-F1
#
_cell.length_a   1.000
_cell.length_b   1.000
_cell.length_c   1.000
_cell.angle_alpha   90.00
_cell.angle_beta   90.00
_cell.angle_gamma   90.00
#
_symmetry.space_group_name_H-M   'P 1'
#
loop_
_entity.id
_entity.type
_entity.pdbx_description
1 polymer ?
#
loop_
_entity_poly.entity_id
_entity_poly.type
_entity_poly.pdbx_seq_one_letter_code
_entity_poly.pdbx_strand_id
1 'polypeptide(L)'
;MRLWTFLIGFLCFAGLVVSQTTTRCGKVCNKMYSLVCAEQPDGNGGTEYKRFSNRCVMESENECHNGKWRETNLSLCGSSTEE
;
A
#
# COMPACT_ATOMS: atom_id res chain seq x y z
N MET A 1 34.50 43.66 -6.10
CA MET A 1 34.82 42.70 -7.18
C MET A 1 34.81 41.31 -6.58
N ARG A 2 33.93 40.45 -7.12
CA ARG A 2 33.90 38.97 -7.10
C ARG A 2 34.53 38.25 -5.89
N LEU A 3 33.68 37.76 -4.97
CA LEU A 3 34.08 36.60 -4.16
C LEU A 3 32.96 35.62 -3.79
N TRP A 4 31.68 35.95 -3.98
CA TRP A 4 30.59 35.05 -3.60
C TRP A 4 29.73 34.52 -4.75
N THR A 5 30.01 34.91 -5.99
CA THR A 5 29.30 34.36 -7.16
C THR A 5 29.78 32.96 -7.59
N PHE A 6 30.75 32.37 -6.88
CA PHE A 6 31.37 31.10 -7.29
C PHE A 6 31.13 29.90 -6.35
N LEU A 7 30.44 30.04 -5.21
CA LEU A 7 30.20 28.90 -4.30
C LEU A 7 28.79 28.30 -4.37
N ILE A 8 27.79 29.02 -4.87
CA ILE A 8 26.45 28.44 -5.10
C ILE A 8 26.39 27.69 -6.44
N GLY A 9 27.45 27.77 -7.26
CA GLY A 9 27.61 26.98 -8.48
C GLY A 9 27.89 25.48 -8.26
N PHE A 10 27.98 24.99 -7.02
CA PHE A 10 28.48 23.63 -6.73
C PHE A 10 27.49 22.69 -6.01
N LEU A 11 26.27 23.12 -5.65
CA LEU A 11 25.36 22.30 -4.81
C LEU A 11 24.05 21.81 -5.46
N CYS A 12 23.72 22.21 -6.70
CA CYS A 12 22.46 21.79 -7.33
C CYS A 12 22.60 20.66 -8.38
N PHE A 13 23.81 20.15 -8.63
CA PHE A 13 24.03 19.06 -9.60
C PHE A 13 23.91 17.64 -9.02
N ALA A 14 23.63 17.49 -7.72
CA ALA A 14 23.40 16.19 -7.08
C ALA A 14 21.90 15.87 -6.93
N GLY A 15 21.12 16.03 -8.00
CA GLY A 15 19.70 15.67 -8.03
C GLY A 15 19.50 14.18 -8.35
N LEU A 16 19.86 13.33 -7.38
CA LEU A 16 19.45 11.93 -7.19
C LEU A 16 18.53 11.33 -8.27
N VAL A 17 19.10 10.56 -9.19
CA VAL A 17 18.32 9.64 -10.04
C VAL A 17 17.92 8.46 -9.16
N VAL A 18 16.76 8.55 -8.49
CA VAL A 18 16.17 7.42 -7.77
C VAL A 18 15.67 6.42 -8.81
N SER A 19 16.49 5.41 -9.10
CA SER A 19 16.07 4.26 -9.91
C SER A 19 15.07 3.45 -9.07
N GLN A 20 13.77 3.70 -9.28
CA GLN A 20 12.72 2.86 -8.70
C GLN A 20 12.80 1.49 -9.36
N THR A 21 13.53 0.56 -8.72
CA THR A 21 13.35 -0.85 -9.00
C THR A 21 11.94 -1.19 -8.56
N THR A 22 11.02 -1.29 -9.52
CA THR A 22 9.66 -1.80 -9.28
C THR A 22 9.80 -3.26 -8.86
N THR A 23 9.91 -3.49 -7.55
CA THR A 23 9.85 -4.83 -6.96
C THR A 23 8.49 -5.40 -7.33
N ARG A 24 8.45 -6.25 -8.36
CA ARG A 24 7.23 -6.98 -8.71
C ARG A 24 6.90 -7.85 -7.51
N CYS A 25 5.79 -7.54 -6.84
CA CYS A 25 5.35 -8.31 -5.71
C CYS A 25 4.90 -9.69 -6.19
N GLY A 26 5.64 -10.73 -5.80
CA GLY A 26 5.51 -12.10 -6.32
C GLY A 26 4.69 -13.03 -5.44
N LYS A 27 3.79 -12.52 -4.59
CA LYS A 27 3.03 -13.39 -3.69
C LYS A 27 2.00 -14.21 -4.47
N VAL A 28 2.23 -15.51 -4.53
CA VAL A 28 1.33 -16.46 -5.19
C VAL A 28 0.36 -17.04 -4.17
N CYS A 29 -0.94 -16.83 -4.40
CA CYS A 29 -1.99 -17.37 -3.55
C CYS A 29 -2.71 -18.54 -4.21
N ASN A 30 -3.13 -19.51 -3.40
CA ASN A 30 -4.03 -20.56 -3.88
C ASN A 30 -5.40 -19.96 -4.24
N LYS A 31 -6.14 -20.68 -5.09
CA LYS A 31 -7.49 -20.28 -5.51
C LYS A 31 -8.58 -20.76 -4.53
N MET A 32 -8.20 -21.26 -3.35
CA MET A 32 -9.17 -21.71 -2.35
C MET A 32 -9.90 -20.51 -1.79
N TYR A 33 -11.23 -20.55 -1.85
CA TYR A 33 -12.08 -19.49 -1.32
C TYR A 33 -12.32 -19.72 0.17
N SER A 34 -11.91 -18.77 0.99
CA SER A 34 -12.09 -18.74 2.44
C SER A 34 -12.25 -17.29 2.84
N LEU A 35 -13.47 -16.76 2.69
CA LEU A 35 -13.75 -15.33 2.80
C LEU A 35 -13.24 -14.72 4.11
N VAL A 36 -12.47 -13.65 3.99
CA VAL A 36 -11.96 -12.85 5.13
C VAL A 36 -12.51 -11.44 5.02
N CYS A 37 -12.99 -10.89 6.12
CA CYS A 37 -13.23 -9.46 6.25
C CYS A 37 -12.04 -8.84 6.96
N ALA A 38 -11.52 -7.74 6.45
CA ALA A 38 -10.43 -7.01 7.07
C ALA A 38 -10.72 -5.52 7.11
N GLU A 39 -10.09 -4.84 8.06
CA GLU A 39 -10.18 -3.41 8.28
C GLU A 39 -8.81 -2.75 8.15
N GLN A 40 -8.79 -1.50 7.71
CA GLN A 40 -7.61 -0.64 7.77
C GLN A 40 -7.99 0.83 8.03
N PRO A 41 -7.09 1.67 8.55
CA PRO A 41 -7.33 3.10 8.68
C PRO A 41 -7.50 3.77 7.30
N ASP A 42 -8.52 4.61 7.13
CA ASP A 42 -8.80 5.30 5.86
C ASP A 42 -8.00 6.62 5.65
N GLY A 43 -7.18 6.99 6.64
CA GLY A 43 -6.38 8.22 6.64
C GLY A 43 -7.13 9.49 7.08
N ASN A 44 -8.46 9.45 7.19
CA ASN A 44 -9.32 10.56 7.63
C ASN A 44 -9.89 10.34 9.05
N GLY A 45 -9.36 9.36 9.78
CA GLY A 45 -9.81 8.99 11.12
C GLY A 45 -10.97 7.99 11.14
N GLY A 46 -11.40 7.51 9.97
CA GLY A 46 -12.33 6.40 9.83
C GLY A 46 -11.63 5.05 9.65
N THR A 47 -12.44 4.03 9.41
CA THR A 47 -12.00 2.65 9.18
C THR A 47 -12.63 2.15 7.89
N GLU A 48 -11.79 1.69 6.97
CA GLU A 48 -12.21 1.05 5.74
C GLU A 48 -12.34 -0.46 5.97
N TYR A 49 -13.42 -1.06 5.47
CA TYR A 49 -13.66 -2.50 5.53
C TYR A 49 -13.64 -3.10 4.13
N LYS A 50 -12.93 -4.22 3.94
CA LYS A 50 -12.81 -4.90 2.65
C LYS A 50 -12.86 -6.41 2.82
N ARG A 51 -13.49 -7.07 1.84
CA ARG A 51 -13.47 -8.53 1.73
C ARG A 51 -12.30 -9.00 0.89
N PHE A 52 -11.68 -10.08 1.34
CA PHE A 52 -10.67 -10.81 0.60
C PHE A 52 -11.15 -12.25 0.36
N SER A 53 -10.88 -12.77 -0.83
CA SER A 53 -11.26 -14.13 -1.21
C SER A 53 -10.61 -15.20 -0.33
N ASN A 54 -9.42 -14.90 0.20
CA ASN A 54 -8.78 -15.63 1.28
C ASN A 54 -7.72 -14.77 1.98
N ARG A 55 -7.20 -15.29 3.09
CA ARG A 55 -6.15 -14.65 3.89
C ARG A 55 -4.88 -14.36 3.09
N CYS A 56 -4.47 -15.26 2.18
CA CYS A 56 -3.27 -15.02 1.37
C CYS A 56 -3.42 -13.77 0.50
N VAL A 57 -4.59 -13.57 -0.11
CA VAL A 57 -4.87 -12.38 -0.93
C VAL A 57 -4.86 -11.10 -0.07
N MET A 58 -5.40 -11.15 1.15
CA MET A 58 -5.30 -10.04 2.11
C MET A 58 -3.85 -9.69 2.43
N GLU A 59 -3.03 -10.70 2.75
CA GLU A 59 -1.62 -10.46 3.05
C GLU A 59 -0.83 -10.01 1.81
N SER A 60 -1.21 -10.45 0.61
CA SER A 60 -0.65 -9.94 -0.65
C SER A 60 -0.92 -8.46 -0.80
N GLU A 61 -2.10 -7.97 -0.43
CA GLU A 61 -2.40 -6.55 -0.47
C GLU A 61 -1.49 -5.76 0.49
N ASN A 62 -1.23 -6.31 1.68
CA ASN A 62 -0.34 -5.69 2.66
C ASN A 62 1.11 -5.60 2.14
N GLU A 63 1.60 -6.68 1.52
CA GLU A 63 2.99 -6.76 1.03
C GLU A 63 3.22 -5.99 -0.28
N CYS A 64 2.24 -6.02 -1.20
CA CYS A 64 2.39 -5.52 -2.55
C CYS A 64 1.90 -4.08 -2.73
N HIS A 65 0.89 -3.70 -1.98
CA HIS A 65 0.15 -2.45 -2.17
C HIS A 65 0.21 -1.54 -0.95
N ASN A 66 1.11 -1.83 0.00
CA ASN A 66 1.24 -1.12 1.28
C ASN A 66 -0.07 -1.08 2.08
N GLY A 67 -0.93 -2.09 1.91
CA GLY A 67 -2.13 -2.26 2.72
C GLY A 67 -1.78 -2.46 4.20
N LYS A 68 -2.70 -2.05 5.07
CA LYS A 68 -2.60 -2.30 6.52
C LYS A 68 -3.82 -3.06 7.02
N TRP A 69 -4.24 -4.06 6.23
CA TRP A 69 -5.41 -4.87 6.47
C TRP A 69 -5.21 -5.80 7.65
N ARG A 70 -6.13 -5.74 8.61
CA ARG A 70 -6.24 -6.65 9.75
C ARG A 70 -7.58 -7.35 9.71
N GLU A 71 -7.58 -8.66 9.85
CA GLU A 71 -8.81 -9.45 9.91
C GLU A 71 -9.74 -8.96 11.04
N THR A 72 -11.03 -8.87 10.74
CA THR A 72 -12.07 -8.35 11.64
C THR A 72 -13.37 -9.15 11.46
N ASN A 73 -14.43 -8.77 12.17
CA ASN A 73 -15.71 -9.49 12.10
C ASN A 73 -16.32 -9.39 10.70
N LEU A 74 -16.76 -10.53 10.14
CA LEU A 74 -17.36 -10.62 8.81
C LEU A 74 -18.62 -9.74 8.65
N SER A 75 -19.31 -9.43 9.75
CA SER A 75 -20.48 -8.55 9.77
C SER A 75 -20.15 -7.10 9.39
N LEU A 76 -18.94 -6.63 9.66
CA LEU A 76 -18.52 -5.24 9.43
C LEU A 76 -18.32 -4.93 7.95
N CYS A 77 -17.91 -5.93 7.17
CA CYS A 77 -17.77 -5.75 5.73
C CYS A 77 -19.12 -5.64 4.99
N GLY A 78 -20.28 -5.86 5.65
CA GLY A 78 -21.67 -5.76 5.13
C GLY A 78 -21.98 -6.67 3.94
N SER A 79 -22.96 -7.58 3.96
CA SER A 79 -23.14 -8.54 2.83
C SER A 79 -23.21 -7.81 1.48
N SER A 80 -22.52 -8.31 0.45
CA SER A 80 -22.78 -7.88 -0.92
C SER A 80 -24.15 -8.43 -1.34
N THR A 81 -25.19 -7.79 -0.86
CA THR A 81 -26.57 -7.95 -1.30
C THR A 81 -27.02 -6.57 -1.74
N GLU A 82 -26.57 -6.18 -2.93
CA GLU A 82 -27.31 -5.25 -3.77
C GLU A 82 -28.18 -6.14 -4.68
N GLU A 83 -29.50 -5.94 -4.59
CA GLU A 83 -30.55 -6.58 -5.40
C GLU A 83 -30.44 -6.22 -6.89
#